data_AF-N1WC49-F1
#
_entry.id   AF-N1WC49-F1
#
_cell.length_a   1.000
_cell.length_b   1.000
_cell.length_c   1.000
_cell.angle_alpha   90.00
_cell.angle_beta   90.00
_cell.angle_gamma   90.00
#
_symmetry.space_group_name_H-M   'P 1'
#
loop_
_entity.id
_entity.type
_entity.pdbx_description
1 polymer ?
#
loop_
_entity_poly.entity_id
_entity_poly.type
_entity_poly.pdbx_seq_one_letter_code
_entity_poly.pdbx_strand_id
1 'polypeptide(L)'
;MVFEKEELPAVLPLDKRYTRTYYQDDSFVSNIRRALPRMITTVVMEEHVFPKLNSEEIDFLLQYYAKRQDTSGNYYQLKTIPYRIRKESAERILKEAGIDDTQKDFIGTFYHFDTELQQYVLNDKVTESDEIRILQIIKRRDYYVGNVEKSKISAIFEPIEEIPKKDTFFANLYVPAEHKFFSPPNLKHISGMQIVEAARQFGIACNHIYGKVPFDGVTFLLLYLNSEFFQYAKMNMPIKLRAKAIETKNSKSGYWNYSKLEITAYQENQEITKIEMAASILPLKVYKRLKSTQEEVYEIDPRFRIMDQFKNNISVRENGRNIVSTIENISNSGFMVRCSGILPGDLAHSQQLEFFMHFDIVGFVHGTCILLWVKEDDNNEDTFFAGFRFESISELDRANVKEAINRYGRLIEEREIQ
;
A
#
# COMPACT_ATOMS: atom_id res chain seq x y z
N MET A 1 -38.91 -12.81 0.97
CA MET A 1 -37.72 -13.68 0.97
C MET A 1 -36.76 -13.15 2.01
N VAL A 2 -36.44 -13.95 3.02
CA VAL A 2 -35.33 -13.66 3.94
C VAL A 2 -34.11 -14.23 3.25
N PHE A 3 -33.28 -13.36 2.68
CA PHE A 3 -32.01 -13.79 2.09
C PHE A 3 -31.09 -14.23 3.23
N GLU A 4 -30.57 -15.46 3.15
CA GLU A 4 -29.46 -15.88 4.01
C GLU A 4 -28.30 -14.92 3.73
N LYS A 5 -27.83 -14.25 4.79
CA LYS A 5 -26.79 -13.25 4.69
C LYS A 5 -25.49 -13.99 4.45
N GLU A 6 -24.93 -13.86 3.24
CA GLU A 6 -23.62 -14.40 2.89
C GLU A 6 -22.60 -14.05 4.00
N GLU A 7 -21.90 -15.05 4.55
CA GLU A 7 -20.89 -14.82 5.58
C GLU A 7 -19.68 -14.11 4.96
N LEU A 8 -19.63 -12.79 5.15
CA LEU A 8 -18.49 -11.98 4.72
C LEU A 8 -17.30 -12.18 5.68
N PRO A 9 -16.06 -12.17 5.16
CA PRO A 9 -14.88 -12.20 6.02
C PRO A 9 -14.86 -10.95 6.91
N ALA A 10 -14.26 -11.05 8.10
CA ALA A 10 -14.17 -9.92 9.03
C ALA A 10 -13.31 -8.76 8.49
N VAL A 11 -12.33 -9.07 7.63
CA VAL A 11 -11.37 -8.14 7.05
C VAL A 11 -11.07 -8.57 5.61
N LEU A 12 -10.89 -7.60 4.71
CA LEU A 12 -10.36 -7.79 3.37
C LEU A 12 -8.95 -7.20 3.28
N PRO A 13 -7.87 -7.98 3.53
CA PRO A 13 -6.50 -7.49 3.37
C PRO A 13 -6.25 -7.01 1.95
N LEU A 14 -5.51 -5.91 1.81
CA LEU A 14 -5.14 -5.39 0.51
C LEU A 14 -3.98 -6.22 -0.07
N ASP A 15 -4.11 -6.65 -1.31
CA ASP A 15 -3.06 -7.37 -2.04
C ASP A 15 -1.76 -6.55 -2.07
N LYS A 16 -0.65 -7.19 -1.70
CA LYS A 16 0.70 -6.61 -1.60
C LYS A 16 1.16 -5.82 -2.84
N ARG A 17 0.60 -6.09 -4.02
CA ARG A 17 0.90 -5.34 -5.25
C ARG A 17 0.47 -3.88 -5.14
N TYR A 18 -0.62 -3.59 -4.43
CA TYR A 18 -1.11 -2.23 -4.22
C TYR A 18 -0.34 -1.46 -3.14
N THR A 19 0.32 -2.17 -2.22
CA THR A 19 1.15 -1.57 -1.15
C THR A 19 2.64 -1.53 -1.51
N ARG A 20 3.01 -2.17 -2.63
CA ARG A 20 4.40 -2.36 -3.10
C ARG A 20 5.29 -3.03 -2.04
N THR A 21 4.76 -4.06 -1.38
CA THR A 21 5.51 -4.89 -0.43
C THR A 21 5.84 -6.26 -1.02
N TYR A 22 6.89 -6.91 -0.51
CA TYR A 22 7.31 -8.23 -1.00
C TYR A 22 6.43 -9.36 -0.49
N TYR A 23 6.09 -9.33 0.81
CA TYR A 23 5.24 -10.31 1.45
C TYR A 23 3.85 -9.74 1.73
N GLN A 24 2.86 -10.63 1.79
CA GLN A 24 1.48 -10.23 2.08
C GLN A 24 1.34 -9.77 3.53
N ASP A 25 2.11 -10.35 4.44
CA ASP A 25 2.09 -9.98 5.86
C ASP A 25 2.58 -8.55 6.10
N ASP A 26 3.40 -8.01 5.19
CA ASP A 26 3.87 -6.61 5.23
C ASP A 26 2.81 -5.60 4.73
N SER A 27 1.66 -6.07 4.24
CA SER A 27 0.56 -5.21 3.78
C SER A 27 -0.34 -4.83 4.96
N PHE A 28 -0.24 -3.58 5.41
CA PHE A 28 -0.93 -3.10 6.61
C PHE A 28 -2.27 -2.42 6.36
N VAL A 29 -2.79 -2.57 5.15
CA VAL A 29 -4.00 -1.90 4.70
C VAL A 29 -5.05 -2.94 4.40
N SER A 30 -6.28 -2.70 4.85
CA SER A 30 -7.43 -3.55 4.56
C SER A 30 -8.68 -2.72 4.30
N ASN A 31 -9.72 -3.35 3.74
CA ASN A 31 -11.02 -2.72 3.49
C ASN A 31 -10.88 -1.36 2.77
N ILE A 32 -9.99 -1.30 1.77
CA ILE A 32 -9.82 -0.07 1.00
C ILE A 32 -11.08 0.24 0.22
N ARG A 33 -11.46 1.50 0.16
CA ARG A 33 -12.65 1.96 -0.57
C ARG A 33 -12.66 3.46 -0.81
N ARG A 34 -13.49 3.90 -1.75
CA ARG A 34 -13.91 5.29 -1.89
C ARG A 34 -15.12 5.56 -0.99
N ALA A 35 -15.36 6.83 -0.67
CA ALA A 35 -16.60 7.27 -0.06
C ALA A 35 -17.79 6.90 -0.96
N LEU A 36 -18.79 6.23 -0.39
CA LEU A 36 -19.96 5.80 -1.13
C LEU A 36 -20.96 6.96 -1.30
N PRO A 37 -21.64 7.06 -2.46
CA PRO A 37 -22.72 8.03 -2.64
C PRO A 37 -23.92 7.63 -1.76
N ARG A 38 -24.44 8.57 -0.96
CA ARG A 38 -25.62 8.31 -0.12
C ARG A 38 -26.91 8.20 -0.93
N MET A 39 -26.96 8.86 -2.09
CA MET A 39 -28.07 8.86 -3.02
C MET A 39 -27.52 8.63 -4.43
N ILE A 40 -28.18 7.77 -5.21
CA ILE A 40 -27.93 7.52 -6.63
C ILE A 40 -29.28 7.63 -7.35
N THR A 41 -29.35 8.32 -8.48
CA THR A 41 -30.61 8.43 -9.23
C THR A 41 -31.01 7.08 -9.80
N THR A 42 -32.31 6.88 -10.03
CA THR A 42 -32.81 5.63 -10.62
C THR A 42 -32.22 5.41 -12.01
N VAL A 43 -32.06 6.46 -12.81
CA VAL A 43 -31.40 6.40 -14.13
C VAL A 43 -29.98 5.84 -14.01
N VAL A 44 -29.15 6.39 -13.12
CA VAL A 44 -27.78 5.89 -12.95
C VAL A 44 -27.79 4.44 -12.47
N MET A 45 -28.62 4.10 -11.47
CA MET A 45 -28.62 2.74 -10.92
C MET A 45 -29.19 1.68 -11.90
N GLU A 46 -30.35 1.95 -12.52
CA GLU A 46 -31.04 0.95 -13.34
C GLU A 46 -30.53 0.89 -14.79
N GLU A 47 -30.07 2.01 -15.35
CA GLU A 47 -29.64 2.07 -16.76
C GLU A 47 -28.11 1.95 -16.93
N HIS A 48 -27.32 2.33 -15.93
CA HIS A 48 -25.85 2.32 -16.03
C HIS A 48 -25.16 1.32 -15.09
N VAL A 49 -25.74 1.05 -13.91
CA VAL A 49 -25.16 0.12 -12.93
C VAL A 49 -25.64 -1.30 -13.17
N PHE A 50 -26.93 -1.59 -12.97
CA PHE A 50 -27.47 -2.95 -13.06
C PHE A 50 -27.15 -3.68 -14.37
N PRO A 51 -27.15 -3.05 -15.56
CA PRO A 51 -26.82 -3.75 -16.80
C PRO A 51 -25.36 -4.25 -16.88
N LYS A 52 -24.47 -3.72 -16.03
CA LYS A 52 -23.05 -4.11 -15.96
C LYS A 52 -22.78 -5.18 -14.90
N LEU A 53 -23.79 -5.59 -14.13
CA LEU A 53 -23.66 -6.46 -12.96
C LEU A 53 -24.39 -7.79 -13.16
N ASN A 54 -23.92 -8.82 -12.47
CA ASN A 54 -24.65 -10.08 -12.36
C ASN A 54 -25.76 -10.00 -11.29
N SER A 55 -26.63 -11.01 -11.23
CA SER A 55 -27.75 -11.04 -10.29
C SER A 55 -27.31 -11.02 -8.81
N GLU A 56 -26.21 -11.68 -8.47
CA GLU A 56 -25.69 -11.70 -7.09
C GLU A 56 -25.19 -10.32 -6.66
N GLU A 57 -24.49 -9.60 -7.53
CA GLU A 57 -24.04 -8.24 -7.29
C GLU A 57 -25.21 -7.25 -7.15
N ILE A 58 -26.24 -7.40 -7.99
CA ILE A 58 -27.46 -6.59 -7.90
C ILE A 58 -28.16 -6.85 -6.56
N ASP A 59 -28.37 -8.13 -6.20
CA ASP A 59 -29.00 -8.50 -4.94
C ASP A 59 -28.21 -7.98 -3.75
N PHE A 60 -26.89 -8.10 -3.77
CA PHE A 60 -25.99 -7.53 -2.77
C PHE A 60 -26.15 -6.01 -2.66
N LEU A 61 -26.16 -5.28 -3.77
CA LEU A 61 -26.39 -3.83 -3.75
C LEU A 61 -27.76 -3.47 -3.16
N LEU A 62 -28.83 -4.20 -3.50
CA LEU A 62 -30.19 -3.97 -3.00
C LEU A 62 -30.36 -4.28 -1.50
N GLN A 63 -29.46 -5.10 -0.93
CA GLN A 63 -29.37 -5.27 0.53
C GLN A 63 -28.94 -3.97 1.22
N TYR A 64 -28.18 -3.09 0.57
CA TYR A 64 -27.65 -1.86 1.16
C TYR A 64 -28.19 -0.57 0.54
N TYR A 65 -28.76 -0.61 -0.67
CA TYR A 65 -29.41 0.52 -1.32
C TYR A 65 -30.90 0.26 -1.47
N ALA A 66 -31.73 1.07 -0.80
CA ALA A 66 -33.17 1.00 -0.90
C ALA A 66 -33.71 1.99 -1.93
N LYS A 67 -34.57 1.54 -2.84
CA LYS A 67 -35.33 2.42 -3.72
C LYS A 67 -36.31 3.27 -2.89
N ARG A 68 -36.33 4.57 -3.14
CA ARG A 68 -37.15 5.58 -2.48
C ARG A 68 -37.75 6.51 -3.53
N GLN A 69 -38.81 7.21 -3.14
CA GLN A 69 -39.51 8.17 -3.97
C GLN A 69 -39.82 9.42 -3.14
N ASP A 70 -39.48 10.58 -3.69
CA ASP A 70 -39.89 11.88 -3.17
C ASP A 70 -40.39 12.80 -4.31
N THR A 71 -40.59 14.08 -4.02
CA THR A 71 -41.04 15.10 -4.97
C THR A 71 -40.02 15.39 -6.08
N SER A 72 -38.74 15.04 -5.90
CA SER A 72 -37.70 15.16 -6.93
C SER A 72 -37.56 13.92 -7.81
N GLY A 73 -38.28 12.83 -7.50
CA GLY A 73 -38.33 11.61 -8.30
C GLY A 73 -37.92 10.36 -7.52
N ASN A 74 -37.60 9.31 -8.28
CA ASN A 74 -37.16 8.03 -7.73
C ASN A 74 -35.64 8.00 -7.61
N TYR A 75 -35.12 7.45 -6.51
CA TYR A 75 -33.69 7.29 -6.27
C TYR A 75 -33.39 6.07 -5.39
N TYR A 76 -32.13 5.63 -5.43
CA TYR A 76 -31.59 4.62 -4.53
C TYR A 76 -30.81 5.28 -3.41
N GLN A 77 -31.07 4.85 -2.18
CA GLN A 77 -30.48 5.43 -0.99
C GLN A 77 -29.73 4.38 -0.18
N LEU A 78 -28.49 4.69 0.19
CA LEU A 78 -27.71 3.85 1.09
C LEU A 78 -28.46 3.73 2.43
N LYS A 79 -28.62 2.50 2.94
CA LYS A 79 -29.29 2.16 4.21
C LYS A 79 -28.42 2.52 5.42
N THR A 80 -27.96 3.76 5.48
CA THR A 80 -27.32 4.38 6.65
C THR A 80 -28.24 5.47 7.21
N ILE A 81 -27.71 6.63 7.61
CA ILE A 81 -28.55 7.77 8.00
C ILE A 81 -29.32 8.31 6.78
N PRO A 82 -30.58 8.74 6.95
CA PRO A 82 -31.36 9.21 5.82
C PRO A 82 -30.77 10.45 5.15
N TYR A 83 -30.60 10.48 3.82
CA TYR A 83 -30.22 11.73 3.13
C TYR A 83 -31.37 12.74 3.16
N ARG A 84 -32.61 12.25 3.05
CA ARG A 84 -33.85 13.02 3.17
C ARG A 84 -34.82 12.30 4.08
N ILE A 85 -35.53 13.04 4.90
CA ILE A 85 -36.55 12.50 5.80
C ILE A 85 -37.73 13.46 5.95
N ARG A 86 -38.95 12.95 5.74
CA ARG A 86 -40.19 13.72 5.96
C ARG A 86 -40.31 14.13 7.42
N LYS A 87 -40.87 15.31 7.66
CA LYS A 87 -41.07 15.88 9.00
C LYS A 87 -41.69 14.87 9.98
N GLU A 88 -42.82 14.27 9.61
CA GLU A 88 -43.53 13.28 10.42
C GLU A 88 -42.67 12.04 10.74
N SER A 89 -41.88 11.58 9.77
CA SER A 89 -40.98 10.44 9.96
C SER A 89 -39.82 10.79 10.88
N ALA A 90 -39.28 12.01 10.78
CA ALA A 90 -38.24 12.50 11.68
C ALA A 90 -38.78 12.60 13.11
N GLU A 91 -39.93 13.24 13.30
CA GLU A 91 -40.59 13.37 14.61
C GLU A 91 -40.87 12.00 15.25
N ARG A 92 -41.31 11.03 14.45
CA ARG A 92 -41.50 9.65 14.92
C ARG A 92 -40.19 9.01 15.38
N ILE A 93 -39.13 9.07 14.57
CA ILE A 93 -37.82 8.51 14.95
C ILE A 93 -37.29 9.16 16.23
N LEU A 94 -37.41 10.49 16.33
CA LEU A 94 -36.95 11.23 17.51
C LEU A 94 -37.72 10.82 18.77
N LYS A 95 -39.04 10.65 18.65
CA LYS A 95 -39.91 10.21 19.75
C LYS A 95 -39.62 8.77 20.16
N GLU A 96 -39.51 7.85 19.21
CA GLU A 96 -39.23 6.42 19.46
C GLU A 96 -37.87 6.22 20.14
N ALA A 97 -36.87 7.00 19.74
CA ALA A 97 -35.54 6.91 20.33
C ALA A 97 -35.45 7.55 21.74
N GLY A 98 -36.42 8.37 22.13
CA GLY A 98 -36.45 9.05 23.43
C GLY A 98 -35.32 10.07 23.57
N ILE A 99 -35.13 10.89 22.52
CA ILE A 99 -33.98 11.80 22.37
C ILE A 99 -34.20 13.08 23.18
N ASP A 100 -33.18 13.47 23.95
CA ASP A 100 -33.16 14.73 24.71
C ASP A 100 -32.85 15.95 23.82
N ASP A 101 -33.04 17.17 24.33
CA ASP A 101 -32.88 18.38 23.52
C ASP A 101 -31.43 18.61 23.08
N THR A 102 -30.43 18.23 23.89
CA THR A 102 -29.00 18.32 23.51
C THR A 102 -28.68 17.43 22.31
N GLN A 103 -29.24 16.22 22.30
CA GLN A 103 -29.08 15.28 21.21
C GLN A 103 -29.85 15.72 19.96
N LYS A 104 -31.02 16.34 20.10
CA LYS A 104 -31.74 16.96 18.97
C LYS A 104 -30.93 18.09 18.35
N ASP A 105 -30.36 18.97 19.17
CA ASP A 105 -29.51 20.07 18.70
C ASP A 105 -28.31 19.54 17.92
N PHE A 106 -27.65 18.49 18.45
CA PHE A 106 -26.56 17.81 17.74
C PHE A 106 -27.00 17.30 16.36
N ILE A 107 -28.11 16.58 16.26
CA ILE A 107 -28.64 16.09 14.96
C ILE A 107 -28.99 17.26 14.05
N GLY A 108 -29.59 18.33 14.59
CA GLY A 108 -29.96 19.54 13.87
C GLY A 108 -28.79 20.26 13.21
N THR A 109 -27.56 20.10 13.70
CA THR A 109 -26.37 20.66 13.02
C THR A 109 -26.10 20.01 11.66
N PHE A 110 -26.63 18.81 11.41
CA PHE A 110 -26.41 18.04 10.20
C PHE A 110 -27.59 18.02 9.25
N TYR A 111 -28.77 18.49 9.67
CA TYR A 111 -29.98 18.52 8.85
C TYR A 111 -30.56 19.93 8.81
N HIS A 112 -30.91 20.39 7.62
CA HIS A 112 -31.73 21.59 7.45
C HIS A 112 -33.12 21.20 6.96
N PHE A 113 -34.13 21.98 7.33
CA PHE A 113 -35.49 21.76 6.84
C PHE A 113 -35.68 22.50 5.50
N ASP A 114 -35.96 21.74 4.45
CA ASP A 114 -36.32 22.25 3.14
C ASP A 114 -37.83 22.47 3.08
N THR A 115 -38.23 23.73 2.97
CA THR A 115 -39.64 24.14 2.95
C THR A 115 -40.36 23.79 1.65
N GLU A 116 -39.65 23.67 0.53
CA GLU A 116 -40.24 23.29 -0.76
C GLU A 116 -40.52 21.77 -0.78
N LEU A 117 -39.58 20.98 -0.28
CA LEU A 117 -39.71 19.52 -0.22
C LEU A 117 -40.48 19.04 1.03
N GLN A 118 -40.70 19.90 2.02
CA GLN A 118 -41.27 19.57 3.35
C GLN A 118 -40.51 18.43 4.05
N GLN A 119 -39.19 18.45 3.93
CA GLN A 119 -38.29 17.38 4.39
C GLN A 119 -37.04 17.95 5.05
N TYR A 120 -36.49 17.21 6.01
CA TYR A 120 -35.15 17.46 6.49
C TYR A 120 -34.15 16.84 5.50
N VAL A 121 -33.17 17.64 5.09
CA VAL A 121 -32.12 17.26 4.13
C VAL A 121 -30.78 17.26 4.84
N LEU A 122 -30.02 16.17 4.67
CA LEU A 122 -28.71 15.98 5.26
C LEU A 122 -27.68 16.89 4.60
N ASN A 123 -26.89 17.60 5.41
CA ASN A 123 -25.79 18.43 4.97
C ASN A 123 -24.65 17.58 4.39
N ASP A 124 -23.99 18.07 3.34
CA ASP A 124 -22.95 17.30 2.64
C ASP A 124 -21.69 17.00 3.46
N LYS A 125 -21.47 17.76 4.55
CA LYS A 125 -20.26 17.69 5.39
C LYS A 125 -20.26 16.57 6.43
N VAL A 126 -21.30 15.73 6.46
CA VAL A 126 -21.44 14.67 7.49
C VAL A 126 -20.40 13.57 7.28
N THR A 127 -19.53 13.38 8.27
CA THR A 127 -18.50 12.33 8.27
C THR A 127 -19.07 10.98 8.69
N GLU A 128 -18.32 9.90 8.51
CA GLU A 128 -18.75 8.58 9.02
C GLU A 128 -18.71 8.48 10.55
N SER A 129 -17.91 9.32 11.22
CA SER A 129 -17.93 9.44 12.69
C SER A 129 -19.27 10.04 13.14
N ASP A 130 -19.69 11.12 12.49
CA ASP A 130 -20.98 11.76 12.74
C ASP A 130 -22.13 10.79 12.45
N GLU A 131 -22.06 10.04 11.35
CA GLU A 131 -23.05 9.02 10.99
C GLU A 131 -23.21 7.96 12.09
N ILE A 132 -22.11 7.41 12.60
CA ILE A 132 -22.15 6.43 13.70
C ILE A 132 -22.77 7.05 14.95
N ARG A 133 -22.39 8.28 15.30
CA ARG A 133 -22.94 8.98 16.47
C ARG A 133 -24.43 9.25 16.32
N ILE A 134 -24.89 9.67 15.13
CA ILE A 134 -26.32 9.86 14.84
C ILE A 134 -27.05 8.52 14.99
N LEU A 135 -26.55 7.44 14.39
CA LEU A 135 -27.15 6.09 14.48
C LEU A 135 -27.26 5.59 15.93
N GLN A 136 -26.26 5.88 16.77
CA GLN A 136 -26.29 5.58 18.20
C GLN A 136 -27.39 6.37 18.93
N ILE A 137 -27.50 7.68 18.65
CA ILE A 137 -28.52 8.56 19.24
C ILE A 137 -29.94 8.09 18.85
N ILE A 138 -30.17 7.82 17.57
CA ILE A 138 -31.49 7.36 17.07
C ILE A 138 -31.76 5.88 17.30
N LYS A 139 -30.83 5.15 17.94
CA LYS A 139 -30.92 3.71 18.26
C LYS A 139 -31.18 2.82 17.03
N ARG A 140 -30.66 3.19 15.85
CA ARG A 140 -30.83 2.44 14.58
C ARG A 140 -29.58 1.68 14.19
N ARG A 141 -29.22 0.66 14.99
CA ARG A 141 -28.08 -0.23 14.69
C ARG A 141 -28.31 -1.05 13.41
N ASP A 142 -29.57 -1.28 13.04
CA ASP A 142 -29.98 -1.95 11.81
C ASP A 142 -29.55 -1.21 10.52
N TYR A 143 -29.23 0.07 10.62
CA TYR A 143 -28.73 0.91 9.51
C TYR A 143 -27.20 1.02 9.50
N TYR A 144 -26.50 0.26 10.34
CA TYR A 144 -25.05 0.21 10.28
C TYR A 144 -24.59 -0.66 9.11
N VAL A 145 -23.80 -0.08 8.22
CA VAL A 145 -23.11 -0.80 7.13
C VAL A 145 -21.63 -0.91 7.50
N GLY A 146 -21.14 -2.15 7.62
CA GLY A 146 -19.77 -2.44 8.02
C GLY A 146 -18.72 -2.07 6.96
N ASN A 147 -17.44 -2.13 7.34
CA ASN A 147 -16.36 -1.70 6.46
C ASN A 147 -16.21 -2.65 5.25
N VAL A 148 -16.36 -3.95 5.45
CA VAL A 148 -16.24 -4.97 4.40
C VAL A 148 -17.34 -4.81 3.36
N GLU A 149 -18.58 -4.60 3.81
CA GLU A 149 -19.71 -4.29 2.95
C GLU A 149 -19.46 -3.02 2.15
N LYS A 150 -19.05 -1.93 2.82
CA LYS A 150 -18.74 -0.66 2.13
C LYS A 150 -17.62 -0.83 1.11
N SER A 151 -16.64 -1.68 1.38
CA SER A 151 -15.54 -1.98 0.45
C SER A 151 -16.00 -2.77 -0.76
N LYS A 152 -16.82 -3.82 -0.58
CA LYS A 152 -17.42 -4.55 -1.69
C LYS A 152 -18.28 -3.64 -2.57
N ILE A 153 -19.16 -2.84 -1.98
CA ILE A 153 -19.98 -1.85 -2.73
C ILE A 153 -19.08 -0.89 -3.51
N SER A 154 -18.03 -0.36 -2.87
CA SER A 154 -17.12 0.58 -3.54
C SER A 154 -16.38 -0.07 -4.70
N ALA A 155 -16.00 -1.34 -4.59
CA ALA A 155 -15.33 -2.07 -5.67
C ALA A 155 -16.26 -2.26 -6.87
N ILE A 156 -17.53 -2.58 -6.64
CA ILE A 156 -18.57 -2.69 -7.67
C ILE A 156 -18.76 -1.34 -8.39
N PHE A 157 -18.77 -0.23 -7.64
CA PHE A 157 -19.02 1.11 -8.18
C PHE A 157 -17.80 1.75 -8.85
N GLU A 158 -16.57 1.42 -8.46
CA GLU A 158 -15.37 2.08 -8.97
C GLU A 158 -15.18 2.01 -10.51
N PRO A 159 -15.47 0.90 -11.22
CA PRO A 159 -15.36 0.87 -12.68
C PRO A 159 -16.47 1.65 -13.42
N ILE A 160 -17.53 2.07 -12.73
CA ILE A 160 -18.70 2.72 -13.34
C ILE A 160 -18.50 4.24 -13.28
N GLU A 161 -18.47 4.91 -14.44
CA GLU A 161 -18.15 6.34 -14.52
C GLU A 161 -19.32 7.25 -14.12
N GLU A 162 -20.55 6.77 -14.34
CA GLU A 162 -21.78 7.51 -14.10
C GLU A 162 -22.11 7.65 -12.61
N ILE A 163 -21.43 6.89 -11.75
CA ILE A 163 -21.58 7.01 -10.30
C ILE A 163 -20.79 8.23 -9.80
N PRO A 164 -21.41 9.12 -8.99
CA PRO A 164 -20.71 10.23 -8.37
C PRO A 164 -19.57 9.74 -7.46
N LYS A 165 -18.33 10.14 -7.78
CA LYS A 165 -17.12 9.77 -7.04
C LYS A 165 -16.58 10.97 -6.27
N LYS A 166 -16.41 10.81 -4.96
CA LYS A 166 -15.69 11.78 -4.12
C LYS A 166 -14.23 11.35 -4.01
N ASP A 167 -13.30 12.30 -3.99
CA ASP A 167 -11.88 12.03 -3.71
C ASP A 167 -11.61 11.94 -2.21
N THR A 168 -12.42 11.12 -1.55
CA THR A 168 -12.25 10.71 -0.16
C THR A 168 -12.24 9.20 -0.13
N PHE A 169 -11.21 8.65 0.47
CA PHE A 169 -10.94 7.23 0.53
C PHE A 169 -10.87 6.79 1.98
N PHE A 170 -11.15 5.52 2.22
CA PHE A 170 -11.06 4.90 3.51
C PHE A 170 -10.30 3.58 3.42
N ALA A 171 -9.66 3.22 4.51
CA ALA A 171 -9.11 1.91 4.76
C ALA A 171 -9.05 1.64 6.26
N ASN A 172 -8.70 0.42 6.64
CA ASN A 172 -8.35 0.05 8.00
C ASN A 172 -6.86 -0.26 8.06
N LEU A 173 -6.22 0.17 9.15
CA LEU A 173 -4.91 -0.37 9.51
C LEU A 173 -5.12 -1.81 9.99
N TYR A 174 -4.36 -2.73 9.42
CA TYR A 174 -4.39 -4.15 9.71
C TYR A 174 -2.97 -4.64 9.86
N VAL A 175 -2.55 -5.05 11.06
CA VAL A 175 -1.25 -5.69 11.24
C VAL A 175 -1.53 -7.14 11.65
N PRO A 176 -1.02 -8.14 10.92
CA PRO A 176 -1.15 -9.53 11.34
C PRO A 176 -0.63 -9.72 12.76
N ALA A 177 -1.36 -10.45 13.61
CA ALA A 177 -0.98 -10.64 15.01
C ALA A 177 0.39 -11.31 15.18
N GLU A 178 0.83 -12.09 14.18
CA GLU A 178 2.10 -12.81 14.16
C GLU A 178 3.23 -12.03 13.46
N HIS A 179 3.01 -10.75 13.11
CA HIS A 179 3.99 -9.97 12.39
C HIS A 179 5.26 -9.76 13.21
N LYS A 180 6.37 -10.39 12.80
CA LYS A 180 7.64 -10.46 13.56
C LYS A 180 8.15 -9.12 14.08
N PHE A 181 8.07 -8.07 13.26
CA PHE A 181 8.60 -6.75 13.60
C PHE A 181 7.59 -5.83 14.31
N PHE A 182 6.30 -5.97 13.99
CA PHE A 182 5.27 -4.99 14.33
C PHE A 182 4.26 -5.52 15.35
N SER A 183 4.43 -6.77 15.77
CA SER A 183 3.68 -7.41 16.85
C SER A 183 4.62 -8.12 17.83
N PRO A 184 5.62 -7.41 18.41
CA PRO A 184 6.49 -8.02 19.41
C PRO A 184 5.71 -8.40 20.68
N PRO A 185 6.16 -9.40 21.46
CA PRO A 185 5.41 -9.97 22.60
C PRO A 185 4.99 -8.96 23.70
N ASN A 186 5.63 -7.79 23.77
CA ASN A 186 5.41 -6.77 24.80
C ASN A 186 4.87 -5.44 24.24
N LEU A 187 4.24 -5.46 23.06
CA LEU A 187 3.69 -4.25 22.44
C LEU A 187 2.50 -3.71 23.26
N LYS A 188 2.66 -2.52 23.86
CA LYS A 188 1.62 -1.89 24.71
C LYS A 188 0.62 -1.03 23.91
N HIS A 189 1.04 -0.52 22.76
CA HIS A 189 0.27 0.36 21.89
C HIS A 189 0.79 0.22 20.45
N ILE A 190 -0.04 0.56 19.46
CA ILE A 190 0.38 0.57 18.06
C ILE A 190 1.38 1.72 17.88
N SER A 191 2.57 1.42 17.37
CA SER A 191 3.63 2.41 17.17
C SER A 191 3.25 3.43 16.10
N GLY A 192 3.72 4.67 16.27
CA GLY A 192 3.49 5.72 15.27
C GLY A 192 4.04 5.34 13.88
N MET A 193 5.15 4.59 13.84
CA MET A 193 5.74 4.08 12.60
C MET A 193 4.84 3.09 11.86
N GLN A 194 4.07 2.26 12.56
CA GLN A 194 3.06 1.39 11.92
C GLN A 194 1.97 2.21 11.24
N ILE A 195 1.51 3.28 11.89
CA ILE A 195 0.48 4.16 11.35
C ILE A 195 1.02 4.90 10.12
N VAL A 196 2.25 5.40 10.19
CA VAL A 196 2.91 6.07 9.05
C VAL A 196 3.10 5.13 7.88
N GLU A 197 3.56 3.90 8.13
CA GLU A 197 3.74 2.92 7.07
C GLU A 197 2.41 2.47 6.45
N ALA A 198 1.38 2.20 7.26
CA ALA A 198 0.04 1.92 6.76
C ALA A 198 -0.54 3.08 5.95
N ALA A 199 -0.29 4.33 6.36
CA ALA A 199 -0.70 5.53 5.63
C ALA A 199 0.05 5.67 4.29
N ARG A 200 1.36 5.41 4.26
CA ARG A 200 2.17 5.38 3.02
C ARG A 200 1.61 4.35 2.04
N GLN A 201 1.40 3.12 2.51
CA GLN A 201 0.84 2.03 1.72
C GLN A 201 -0.57 2.36 1.21
N PHE A 202 -1.41 2.95 2.06
CA PHE A 202 -2.75 3.39 1.67
C PHE A 202 -2.69 4.49 0.61
N GLY A 203 -1.78 5.45 0.72
CA GLY A 203 -1.57 6.49 -0.29
C GLY A 203 -1.14 5.92 -1.65
N ILE A 204 -0.24 4.93 -1.66
CA ILE A 204 0.18 4.23 -2.90
C ILE A 204 -1.00 3.45 -3.49
N ALA A 205 -1.76 2.74 -2.66
CA ALA A 205 -2.92 2.00 -3.09
C ALA A 205 -3.97 2.93 -3.74
N CYS A 206 -4.20 4.11 -3.17
CA CYS A 206 -5.09 5.12 -3.76
C CYS A 206 -4.62 5.54 -5.15
N ASN A 207 -3.31 5.72 -5.36
CA ASN A 207 -2.76 6.05 -6.67
C ASN A 207 -2.99 4.94 -7.70
N HIS A 208 -2.82 3.67 -7.32
CA HIS A 208 -3.07 2.54 -8.22
C HIS A 208 -4.56 2.35 -8.53
N ILE A 209 -5.40 2.26 -7.50
CA ILE A 209 -6.84 1.93 -7.64
C ILE A 209 -7.60 3.11 -8.25
N TYR A 210 -7.42 4.31 -7.71
CA TYR A 210 -8.24 5.47 -8.04
C TYR A 210 -7.56 6.41 -9.03
N GLY A 211 -6.23 6.54 -8.92
CA GLY A 211 -5.41 7.30 -9.85
C GLY A 211 -5.05 6.55 -11.13
N LYS A 212 -5.48 5.29 -11.27
CA LYS A 212 -5.20 4.40 -12.43
C LYS A 212 -3.70 4.27 -12.74
N VAL A 213 -2.83 4.46 -11.75
CA VAL A 213 -1.38 4.36 -11.93
C VAL A 213 -1.01 2.91 -12.23
N PRO A 214 -0.26 2.62 -13.32
CA PRO A 214 0.14 1.25 -13.64
C PRO A 214 1.09 0.68 -12.58
N PHE A 215 1.07 -0.63 -12.39
CA PHE A 215 1.99 -1.30 -11.47
C PHE A 215 3.44 -1.24 -11.96
N ASP A 216 3.63 -1.35 -13.27
CA ASP A 216 4.94 -1.40 -13.94
C ASP A 216 5.24 -0.13 -14.74
N GLY A 217 6.52 0.05 -15.09
CA GLY A 217 6.97 1.15 -15.95
C GLY A 217 7.05 2.53 -15.26
N VAL A 218 6.60 2.63 -14.00
CA VAL A 218 6.62 3.86 -13.20
C VAL A 218 7.22 3.64 -11.82
N THR A 219 7.76 4.71 -11.25
CA THR A 219 8.22 4.77 -9.86
C THR A 219 7.52 5.89 -9.10
N PHE A 220 7.32 5.68 -7.81
CA PHE A 220 6.82 6.70 -6.89
C PHE A 220 8.02 7.40 -6.25
N LEU A 221 8.06 8.72 -6.39
CA LEU A 221 8.97 9.58 -5.65
C LEU A 221 8.16 10.29 -4.57
N LEU A 222 8.34 9.86 -3.32
CA LEU A 222 7.79 10.56 -2.16
C LEU A 222 8.52 11.90 -2.02
N LEU A 223 7.78 13.01 -2.12
CA LEU A 223 8.34 14.36 -2.02
C LEU A 223 8.48 14.79 -0.56
N TYR A 224 7.44 14.49 0.23
CA TYR A 224 7.45 14.66 1.68
C TYR A 224 6.36 13.80 2.32
N LEU A 225 6.53 13.56 3.62
CA LEU A 225 5.53 12.99 4.51
C LEU A 225 5.67 13.69 5.86
N ASN A 226 4.63 14.43 6.25
CA ASN A 226 4.55 15.11 7.54
C ASN A 226 3.52 14.38 8.41
N SER A 227 3.85 14.10 9.66
CA SER A 227 2.96 13.37 10.59
C SER A 227 2.86 14.06 11.94
N GLU A 228 1.65 14.21 12.44
CA GLU A 228 1.32 14.72 13.78
C GLU A 228 0.53 13.65 14.54
N PHE A 229 0.96 13.32 15.76
CA PHE A 229 0.31 12.35 16.63
C PHE A 229 -0.30 13.05 17.83
N PHE A 230 -1.61 12.90 18.01
CA PHE A 230 -2.36 13.59 19.07
C PHE A 230 -2.63 12.70 20.28
N GLN A 231 -2.69 11.39 20.08
CA GLN A 231 -3.00 10.40 21.10
C GLN A 231 -2.24 9.09 20.84
N TYR A 232 -2.10 8.26 21.88
CA TYR A 232 -1.59 6.90 21.70
C TYR A 232 -2.67 6.00 21.06
N ALA A 233 -2.23 5.01 20.29
CA ALA A 233 -3.11 4.08 19.60
C ALA A 233 -3.21 2.75 20.36
N LYS A 234 -4.41 2.39 20.83
CA LYS A 234 -4.67 1.13 21.55
C LYS A 234 -4.50 -0.09 20.63
N MET A 235 -3.90 -1.15 21.15
CA MET A 235 -3.70 -2.41 20.40
C MET A 235 -4.99 -3.16 20.08
N ASN A 236 -5.97 -3.08 20.98
CA ASN A 236 -7.20 -3.88 20.95
C ASN A 236 -8.37 -3.17 20.26
N MET A 237 -8.15 -2.01 19.65
CA MET A 237 -9.18 -1.23 18.98
C MET A 237 -8.80 -0.99 17.52
N PRO A 238 -9.74 -1.11 16.57
CA PRO A 238 -9.46 -0.92 15.15
C PRO A 238 -9.09 0.53 14.87
N ILE A 239 -8.10 0.71 13.99
CA ILE A 239 -7.76 2.03 13.44
C ILE A 239 -8.32 2.14 12.03
N LYS A 240 -8.97 3.27 11.78
CA LYS A 240 -9.51 3.62 10.47
C LYS A 240 -8.71 4.78 9.89
N LEU A 241 -8.33 4.65 8.63
CA LEU A 241 -7.66 5.68 7.86
C LEU A 241 -8.67 6.34 6.92
N ARG A 242 -8.63 7.67 6.83
CA ARG A 242 -9.37 8.45 5.83
C ARG A 242 -8.38 9.31 5.06
N ALA A 243 -8.29 9.11 3.75
CA ALA A 243 -7.52 9.98 2.88
C ALA A 243 -8.45 10.94 2.14
N LYS A 244 -8.06 12.20 2.00
CA LYS A 244 -8.64 13.16 1.06
C LYS A 244 -7.60 13.53 0.02
N ALA A 245 -7.93 13.44 -1.27
CA ALA A 245 -7.04 14.00 -2.29
C ALA A 245 -7.20 15.52 -2.29
N ILE A 246 -6.13 16.23 -1.94
CA ILE A 246 -6.10 17.69 -1.90
C ILE A 246 -5.73 18.24 -3.28
N GLU A 247 -4.79 17.58 -3.95
CA GLU A 247 -4.35 17.95 -5.29
C GLU A 247 -3.96 16.68 -6.05
N THR A 248 -4.39 16.58 -7.30
CA THR A 248 -3.96 15.52 -8.23
C THR A 248 -3.66 16.15 -9.58
N LYS A 249 -2.68 15.58 -10.30
CA LYS A 249 -2.42 15.94 -11.69
C LYS A 249 -2.42 14.67 -12.52
N ASN A 250 -2.98 14.76 -13.72
CA ASN A 250 -3.04 13.66 -14.65
C ASN A 250 -1.89 13.73 -15.64
N SER A 251 -1.35 12.55 -15.96
CA SER A 251 -0.51 12.37 -17.13
C SER A 251 -1.33 12.49 -18.42
N LYS A 252 -0.64 12.57 -19.55
CA LYS A 252 -1.28 12.49 -20.88
C LYS A 252 -2.07 11.18 -21.09
N SER A 253 -1.71 10.12 -20.37
CA SER A 253 -2.35 8.80 -20.44
C SER A 253 -3.51 8.65 -19.46
N GLY A 254 -3.90 9.72 -18.75
CA GLY A 254 -5.08 9.75 -17.87
C GLY A 254 -4.88 9.20 -16.46
N TYR A 255 -3.70 8.69 -16.10
CA TYR A 255 -3.37 8.30 -14.72
C TYR A 255 -2.73 9.44 -13.93
N TRP A 256 -2.82 9.40 -12.58
CA TRP A 256 -2.20 10.40 -11.70
C TRP A 256 -0.66 10.40 -11.81
N ASN A 257 -0.06 11.51 -12.24
CA ASN A 257 1.40 11.70 -12.21
C ASN A 257 1.87 12.53 -11.00
N TYR A 258 0.93 13.06 -10.23
CA TYR A 258 1.15 13.74 -8.96
C TYR A 258 -0.08 13.53 -8.08
N SER A 259 0.15 13.28 -6.79
CA SER A 259 -0.92 13.22 -5.79
C SER A 259 -0.46 13.84 -4.48
N LYS A 260 -1.31 14.67 -3.90
CA LYS A 260 -1.19 15.19 -2.53
C LYS A 260 -2.39 14.70 -1.73
N LEU A 261 -2.13 13.91 -0.69
CA LEU A 261 -3.15 13.29 0.15
C LEU A 261 -3.02 13.77 1.60
N GLU A 262 -4.15 14.11 2.20
CA GLU A 262 -4.27 14.30 3.65
C GLU A 262 -4.93 13.05 4.23
N ILE A 263 -4.20 12.32 5.06
CA ILE A 263 -4.63 11.08 5.70
C ILE A 263 -4.84 11.34 7.19
N THR A 264 -6.05 11.08 7.69
CA THR A 264 -6.37 11.14 9.12
C THR A 264 -6.61 9.73 9.64
N ALA A 265 -5.95 9.36 10.73
CA ALA A 265 -6.20 8.12 11.44
C ALA A 265 -7.16 8.36 12.60
N TYR A 266 -8.13 7.44 12.74
CA TYR A 266 -9.16 7.47 13.77
C TYR A 266 -9.15 6.17 14.56
N GLN A 267 -9.35 6.29 15.87
CA GLN A 267 -9.66 5.17 16.76
C GLN A 267 -10.78 5.61 17.71
N GLU A 268 -11.76 4.74 17.93
CA GLU A 268 -12.96 5.08 18.75
C GLU A 268 -13.64 6.39 18.31
N ASN A 269 -13.64 6.66 16.99
CA ASN A 269 -14.17 7.89 16.38
C ASN A 269 -13.46 9.19 16.77
N GLN A 270 -12.30 9.11 17.41
CA GLN A 270 -11.43 10.25 17.71
C GLN A 270 -10.24 10.31 16.75
N GLU A 271 -9.82 11.52 16.40
CA GLU A 271 -8.61 11.75 15.60
C GLU A 271 -7.38 11.48 16.47
N ILE A 272 -6.54 10.53 16.03
CA ILE A 272 -5.31 10.16 16.75
C ILE A 272 -4.05 10.59 16.01
N THR A 273 -4.13 10.73 14.68
CA THR A 273 -2.98 11.09 13.85
C THR A 273 -3.44 11.81 12.58
N LYS A 274 -2.67 12.81 12.15
CA LYS A 274 -2.81 13.46 10.84
C LYS A 274 -1.51 13.31 10.07
N ILE A 275 -1.60 12.89 8.82
CA ILE A 275 -0.47 12.68 7.93
C ILE A 275 -0.76 13.39 6.61
N GLU A 276 0.19 14.20 6.15
CA GLU A 276 0.15 14.82 4.84
C GLU A 276 1.29 14.26 4.00
N MET A 277 0.96 13.73 2.82
CA MET A 277 1.97 13.18 1.91
C MET A 277 1.76 13.69 0.49
N ALA A 278 2.86 13.96 -0.20
CA ALA A 278 2.86 14.23 -1.63
C ALA A 278 3.83 13.30 -2.35
N ALA A 279 3.39 12.80 -3.50
CA ALA A 279 4.19 11.94 -4.35
C ALA A 279 4.11 12.40 -5.81
N SER A 280 5.24 12.30 -6.51
CA SER A 280 5.29 12.35 -7.96
C SER A 280 5.47 10.94 -8.52
N ILE A 281 4.74 10.64 -9.60
CA ILE A 281 4.80 9.35 -10.28
C ILE A 281 5.50 9.55 -11.61
N LEU A 282 6.70 8.99 -11.72
CA LEU A 282 7.61 9.21 -12.84
C LEU A 282 7.75 7.93 -13.69
N PRO A 283 7.78 8.04 -15.03
CA PRO A 283 8.22 6.94 -15.87
C PRO A 283 9.65 6.50 -15.50
N LEU A 284 9.90 5.19 -15.47
CA LEU A 284 11.22 4.66 -15.07
C LEU A 284 12.38 5.23 -15.89
N LYS A 285 12.17 5.51 -17.18
CA LYS A 285 13.17 6.15 -18.05
C LYS A 285 13.57 7.55 -17.54
N VAL A 286 12.60 8.33 -17.07
CA VAL A 286 12.84 9.68 -16.53
C VAL A 286 13.57 9.58 -15.20
N TYR A 287 13.15 8.66 -14.32
CA TYR A 287 13.82 8.42 -13.05
C TYR A 287 15.27 7.99 -13.23
N LYS A 288 15.55 7.05 -14.14
CA LYS A 288 16.93 6.60 -14.45
C LYS A 288 17.81 7.77 -14.92
N ARG A 289 17.26 8.68 -15.73
CA ARG A 289 17.97 9.89 -16.17
C ARG A 289 18.23 10.89 -15.05
N LEU A 290 17.31 11.03 -14.09
CA LEU A 290 17.53 11.86 -12.90
C LEU A 290 18.61 11.29 -11.99
N LYS A 291 18.66 9.95 -11.85
CA LYS A 291 19.71 9.28 -11.07
C LYS A 291 21.07 9.36 -11.76
N SER A 292 21.15 9.26 -13.10
CA SER A 292 22.43 9.29 -13.81
C SER A 292 23.18 10.62 -13.70
N THR A 293 22.51 11.70 -13.31
CA THR A 293 23.15 13.00 -13.05
C THR A 293 23.69 13.14 -11.62
N GLN A 294 23.48 12.14 -10.78
CA GLN A 294 24.00 12.05 -9.42
C GLN A 294 25.12 11.00 -9.41
N GLU A 295 26.33 11.39 -9.83
CA GLU A 295 27.49 10.50 -9.69
C GLU A 295 27.89 10.43 -8.21
N GLU A 296 27.85 9.22 -7.65
CA GLU A 296 28.38 8.93 -6.33
C GLU A 296 29.91 8.86 -6.44
N VAL A 297 30.59 9.83 -5.83
CA VAL A 297 32.06 9.89 -5.79
C VAL A 297 32.50 9.20 -4.51
N TYR A 298 33.15 8.05 -4.65
CA TYR A 298 33.77 7.33 -3.55
C TYR A 298 35.29 7.43 -3.65
N GLU A 299 35.98 7.67 -2.53
CA GLU A 299 37.45 7.72 -2.48
C GLU A 299 38.07 6.33 -2.75
N ILE A 300 37.37 5.26 -2.35
CA ILE A 300 37.74 3.86 -2.54
C ILE A 300 36.58 3.14 -3.26
N ASP A 301 36.88 2.21 -4.16
CA ASP A 301 35.86 1.41 -4.86
C ASP A 301 34.91 0.74 -3.84
N PRO A 302 33.63 1.17 -3.78
CA PRO A 302 32.71 0.72 -2.75
C PRO A 302 32.41 -0.77 -2.91
N ARG A 303 32.29 -1.46 -1.78
CA ARG A 303 31.90 -2.87 -1.74
C ARG A 303 30.50 -3.02 -1.19
N PHE A 304 29.75 -3.92 -1.79
CA PHE A 304 28.35 -4.13 -1.47
C PHE A 304 28.12 -5.58 -1.05
N ARG A 305 27.48 -5.77 0.10
CA ARG A 305 26.91 -7.06 0.48
C ARG A 305 25.62 -7.27 -0.31
N ILE A 306 25.48 -8.41 -0.96
CA ILE A 306 24.23 -8.77 -1.65
C ILE A 306 23.23 -9.24 -0.60
N MET A 307 22.00 -8.72 -0.66
CA MET A 307 20.94 -9.14 0.26
C MET A 307 20.63 -10.64 0.11
N ASP A 308 20.55 -11.36 1.23
CA ASP A 308 20.34 -12.82 1.32
C ASP A 308 19.07 -13.33 0.62
N GLN A 309 18.14 -12.42 0.29
CA GLN A 309 16.86 -12.73 -0.35
C GLN A 309 16.99 -13.06 -1.86
N PHE A 310 18.20 -12.98 -2.43
CA PHE A 310 18.46 -13.24 -3.84
C PHE A 310 19.52 -14.33 -4.00
N LYS A 311 19.43 -15.10 -5.09
CA LYS A 311 20.51 -16.04 -5.43
C LYS A 311 21.81 -15.26 -5.65
N ASN A 312 22.79 -15.52 -4.81
CA ASN A 312 24.12 -14.92 -4.82
C ASN A 312 25.21 -15.97 -5.07
N ASN A 313 24.85 -17.06 -5.74
CA ASN A 313 25.81 -18.10 -6.11
C ASN A 313 26.66 -17.65 -7.29
N ILE A 314 27.94 -18.02 -7.25
CA ILE A 314 28.91 -17.82 -8.32
C ILE A 314 29.65 -19.12 -8.57
N SER A 315 29.89 -19.41 -9.85
CA SER A 315 30.79 -20.50 -10.24
C SER A 315 32.09 -19.89 -10.74
N VAL A 316 33.21 -20.24 -10.12
CA VAL A 316 34.56 -19.93 -10.60
C VAL A 316 35.16 -21.20 -11.19
N ARG A 317 35.77 -21.14 -12.38
CA ARG A 317 36.19 -22.30 -13.16
C ARG A 317 37.60 -22.18 -13.72
N GLU A 318 38.27 -23.31 -13.79
CA GLU A 318 39.56 -23.49 -14.46
C GLU A 318 39.59 -24.88 -15.13
N ASN A 319 39.77 -24.94 -16.46
CA ASN A 319 40.04 -26.20 -17.19
C ASN A 319 39.11 -27.39 -16.83
N GLY A 320 37.80 -27.13 -16.66
CA GLY A 320 36.79 -28.13 -16.32
C GLY A 320 36.62 -28.42 -14.82
N ARG A 321 37.44 -27.85 -13.94
CA ARG A 321 37.21 -27.79 -12.50
C ARG A 321 36.37 -26.56 -12.17
N ASN A 322 35.42 -26.69 -11.25
CA ASN A 322 34.59 -25.58 -10.80
C ASN A 322 34.46 -25.55 -9.28
N ILE A 323 34.49 -24.35 -8.72
CA ILE A 323 34.04 -24.09 -7.36
C ILE A 323 32.73 -23.31 -7.47
N VAL A 324 31.71 -23.79 -6.76
CA VAL A 324 30.46 -23.06 -6.56
C VAL A 324 30.51 -22.45 -5.18
N SER A 325 30.40 -21.13 -5.12
CA SER A 325 30.59 -20.33 -3.91
C SER A 325 29.46 -19.35 -3.74
N THR A 326 29.38 -18.78 -2.55
CA THR A 326 28.43 -17.70 -2.23
C THR A 326 29.16 -16.36 -2.32
N ILE A 327 28.59 -15.37 -3.00
CA ILE A 327 29.14 -14.01 -3.04
C ILE A 327 28.90 -13.35 -1.67
N GLU A 328 29.99 -12.98 -1.00
CA GLU A 328 29.97 -12.22 0.25
C GLU A 328 29.84 -10.72 0.01
N ASN A 329 30.63 -10.20 -0.93
CA ASN A 329 30.51 -8.83 -1.41
C ASN A 329 30.97 -8.70 -2.84
N ILE A 330 30.54 -7.63 -3.49
CA ILE A 330 30.85 -7.30 -4.88
C ILE A 330 31.13 -5.81 -5.03
N SER A 331 31.94 -5.44 -6.01
CA SER A 331 32.15 -4.06 -6.45
C SER A 331 32.17 -3.99 -7.98
N ASN A 332 32.41 -2.79 -8.54
CA ASN A 332 32.55 -2.64 -9.99
C ASN A 332 33.85 -3.26 -10.54
N SER A 333 34.80 -3.61 -9.66
CA SER A 333 36.12 -4.13 -10.02
C SER A 333 36.33 -5.60 -9.65
N GLY A 334 35.45 -6.22 -8.87
CA GLY A 334 35.59 -7.63 -8.51
C GLY A 334 34.58 -8.09 -7.47
N PHE A 335 34.86 -9.24 -6.85
CA PHE A 335 33.99 -9.87 -5.87
C PHE A 335 34.77 -10.61 -4.79
N MET A 336 34.13 -10.87 -3.67
CA MET A 336 34.59 -11.73 -2.58
C MET A 336 33.60 -12.86 -2.41
N VAL A 337 34.10 -14.08 -2.25
CA VAL A 337 33.26 -15.27 -2.06
C VAL A 337 33.58 -15.98 -0.76
N ARG A 338 32.61 -16.76 -0.29
CA ARG A 338 32.76 -17.77 0.75
C ARG A 338 32.60 -19.15 0.12
N CYS A 339 33.57 -20.01 0.37
CA CYS A 339 33.63 -21.39 -0.13
C CYS A 339 33.66 -22.34 1.07
N SER A 340 33.05 -23.51 0.93
CA SER A 340 33.11 -24.58 1.93
C SER A 340 33.76 -25.82 1.33
N GLY A 341 34.71 -26.43 2.06
CA GLY A 341 35.33 -27.72 1.74
C GLY A 341 36.31 -27.75 0.56
N ILE A 342 36.39 -26.71 -0.28
CA ILE A 342 37.35 -26.61 -1.39
C ILE A 342 38.16 -25.32 -1.24
N LEU A 343 39.48 -25.45 -1.17
CA LEU A 343 40.40 -24.32 -1.11
C LEU A 343 40.47 -23.61 -2.48
N PRO A 344 40.08 -22.33 -2.61
CA PRO A 344 40.09 -21.63 -3.90
C PRO A 344 41.47 -21.52 -4.56
N GLY A 345 42.54 -21.62 -3.77
CA GLY A 345 43.92 -21.67 -4.26
C GLY A 345 44.23 -22.88 -5.14
N ASP A 346 43.48 -23.97 -5.00
CA ASP A 346 43.67 -25.20 -5.80
C ASP A 346 43.17 -25.05 -7.25
N LEU A 347 42.45 -23.96 -7.55
CA LEU A 347 42.09 -23.56 -8.92
C LEU A 347 43.10 -22.60 -9.56
N ALA A 348 44.12 -22.12 -8.85
CA ALA A 348 44.95 -21.00 -9.32
C ALA A 348 46.27 -21.46 -9.96
N HIS A 349 46.26 -22.53 -10.75
CA HIS A 349 47.44 -22.93 -11.52
C HIS A 349 47.67 -22.00 -12.73
N SER A 350 46.58 -21.47 -13.30
CA SER A 350 46.56 -20.41 -14.28
C SER A 350 46.23 -19.07 -13.61
N GLN A 351 46.79 -17.99 -14.14
CA GLN A 351 46.54 -16.63 -13.64
C GLN A 351 45.13 -16.11 -14.00
N GLN A 352 44.36 -16.83 -14.83
CA GLN A 352 43.08 -16.40 -15.37
C GLN A 352 41.99 -17.46 -15.17
N LEU A 353 40.96 -17.11 -14.42
CA LEU A 353 39.83 -17.98 -14.08
C LEU A 353 38.57 -17.48 -14.78
N GLU A 354 37.70 -18.38 -15.20
CA GLU A 354 36.36 -18.00 -15.68
C GLU A 354 35.41 -17.86 -14.49
N PHE A 355 34.49 -16.90 -14.54
CA PHE A 355 33.40 -16.81 -13.57
C PHE A 355 32.04 -16.72 -14.25
N PHE A 356 31.03 -17.26 -13.55
CA PHE A 356 29.61 -17.20 -13.93
C PHE A 356 28.80 -16.82 -12.70
N MET A 357 28.17 -15.64 -12.74
CA MET A 357 27.24 -15.15 -11.73
C MET A 357 25.82 -15.14 -12.28
N HIS A 358 24.85 -15.50 -11.44
CA HIS A 358 23.44 -15.39 -11.79
C HIS A 358 22.73 -14.46 -10.80
N PHE A 359 22.21 -13.34 -11.29
CA PHE A 359 21.39 -12.41 -10.53
C PHE A 359 19.94 -12.56 -10.99
N ASP A 360 19.05 -13.09 -10.13
CA ASP A 360 17.69 -13.55 -10.50
C ASP A 360 16.96 -12.73 -11.57
N ILE A 361 16.89 -11.40 -11.43
CA ILE A 361 16.12 -10.53 -12.34
C ILE A 361 17.01 -9.85 -13.40
N VAL A 362 18.32 -9.78 -13.18
CA VAL A 362 19.26 -9.09 -14.09
C VAL A 362 19.83 -10.04 -15.14
N GLY A 363 19.90 -11.34 -14.83
CA GLY A 363 20.37 -12.39 -15.71
C GLY A 363 21.76 -12.92 -15.34
N PHE A 364 22.42 -13.54 -16.32
CA PHE A 364 23.77 -14.09 -16.17
C PHE A 364 24.82 -13.04 -16.46
N VAL A 365 25.89 -13.04 -15.67
CA VAL A 365 27.10 -12.25 -15.88
C VAL A 365 28.27 -13.22 -15.96
N HIS A 366 29.08 -13.11 -17.01
CA HIS A 366 30.26 -13.95 -17.20
C HIS A 366 31.49 -13.15 -17.59
N GLY A 367 32.67 -13.71 -17.35
CA GLY A 367 33.94 -13.08 -17.68
C GLY A 367 35.12 -13.85 -17.11
N THR A 368 36.30 -13.22 -17.14
CA THR A 368 37.50 -13.74 -16.46
C THR A 368 37.85 -12.92 -15.23
N CYS A 369 38.41 -13.58 -14.23
CA CYS A 369 38.89 -12.97 -13.00
C CYS A 369 40.25 -13.53 -12.58
N ILE A 370 40.92 -12.78 -11.73
CA ILE A 370 42.20 -13.15 -11.12
C ILE A 370 41.99 -13.29 -9.62
N LEU A 371 42.46 -14.40 -9.05
CA LEU A 371 42.51 -14.60 -7.61
C LEU A 371 43.55 -13.66 -6.99
N LEU A 372 43.16 -12.85 -6.02
CA LEU A 372 44.04 -11.92 -5.33
C LEU A 372 44.55 -12.45 -3.99
N TRP A 373 43.67 -13.07 -3.21
CA TRP A 373 43.97 -13.59 -1.88
C TRP A 373 42.97 -14.68 -1.49
N VAL A 374 43.41 -15.56 -0.59
CA VAL A 374 42.59 -16.56 0.08
C VAL A 374 42.86 -16.44 1.58
N LYS A 375 41.80 -16.49 2.40
CA LYS A 375 41.87 -16.49 3.86
C LYS A 375 40.97 -17.59 4.39
N GLU A 376 41.47 -18.39 5.32
CA GLU A 376 40.67 -19.35 6.08
C GLU A 376 39.80 -18.63 7.11
N ASP A 377 38.61 -19.15 7.39
CA ASP A 377 37.75 -18.64 8.45
C ASP A 377 38.31 -19.05 9.81
N ASP A 378 38.64 -18.05 10.64
CA ASP A 378 39.22 -18.25 11.98
C ASP A 378 38.28 -19.08 12.90
N ASN A 379 37.00 -19.23 12.54
CA ASN A 379 36.00 -19.97 13.33
C ASN A 379 35.57 -21.31 12.70
N ASN A 380 36.02 -21.63 11.48
CA ASN A 380 35.64 -22.87 10.78
C ASN A 380 36.71 -23.28 9.76
N GLU A 381 37.50 -24.29 10.12
CA GLU A 381 38.62 -24.82 9.32
C GLU A 381 38.22 -25.30 7.91
N ASP A 382 36.92 -25.58 7.68
CA ASP A 382 36.40 -25.99 6.37
C ASP A 382 35.81 -24.83 5.54
N THR A 383 35.95 -23.58 5.99
CA THR A 383 35.43 -22.39 5.29
C THR A 383 36.55 -21.44 4.86
N PHE A 384 36.49 -21.00 3.60
CA PHE A 384 37.48 -20.11 3.01
C PHE A 384 36.83 -18.88 2.39
N PHE A 385 37.45 -17.72 2.60
CA PHE A 385 37.15 -16.49 1.90
C PHE A 385 38.18 -16.28 0.78
N ALA A 386 37.72 -15.85 -0.39
CA ALA A 386 38.62 -15.52 -1.50
C ALA A 386 38.19 -14.24 -2.20
N GLY A 387 39.18 -13.40 -2.52
CA GLY A 387 38.99 -12.15 -3.24
C GLY A 387 39.42 -12.27 -4.69
N PHE A 388 38.55 -11.85 -5.61
CA PHE A 388 38.79 -11.88 -7.04
C PHE A 388 38.65 -10.48 -7.64
N ARG A 389 39.46 -10.20 -8.67
CA ARG A 389 39.37 -8.98 -9.50
C ARG A 389 38.90 -9.36 -10.90
N PHE A 390 37.97 -8.60 -11.47
CA PHE A 390 37.62 -8.73 -12.88
C PHE A 390 38.82 -8.42 -13.76
N GLU A 391 39.08 -9.28 -14.73
CA GLU A 391 40.12 -9.08 -15.74
C GLU A 391 39.48 -8.76 -17.10
N SER A 392 38.57 -9.60 -17.56
CA SER A 392 37.78 -9.35 -18.77
C SER A 392 36.29 -9.55 -18.48
N ILE A 393 35.49 -8.57 -18.88
CA ILE A 393 34.02 -8.59 -18.74
C ILE A 393 33.44 -7.73 -19.86
N SER A 394 32.35 -8.18 -20.49
CA SER A 394 31.70 -7.40 -21.54
C SER A 394 31.08 -6.11 -20.99
N GLU A 395 30.87 -5.10 -21.83
CA GLU A 395 30.20 -3.87 -21.39
C GLU A 395 28.78 -4.13 -20.88
N LEU A 396 28.07 -5.06 -21.53
CA LEU A 396 26.73 -5.49 -21.13
C LEU A 396 26.75 -6.13 -19.74
N ASP A 397 27.69 -7.05 -19.50
CA ASP A 397 27.85 -7.73 -18.22
C ASP A 397 28.29 -6.77 -17.10
N ARG A 398 29.16 -5.81 -17.42
CA ARG A 398 29.53 -4.73 -16.48
C ARG A 398 28.33 -3.86 -16.11
N ALA A 399 27.47 -3.52 -17.08
CA ALA A 399 26.24 -2.80 -16.82
C ALA A 399 25.26 -3.63 -15.97
N ASN A 400 25.19 -4.93 -16.19
CA ASN A 400 24.40 -5.86 -15.38
C ASN A 400 24.91 -5.96 -13.94
N VAL A 401 26.23 -6.05 -13.71
CA VAL A 401 26.82 -5.99 -12.36
C VAL A 401 26.43 -4.69 -11.66
N LYS A 402 26.56 -3.55 -12.34
CA LYS A 402 26.20 -2.24 -11.78
C LYS A 402 24.71 -2.16 -11.44
N GLU A 403 23.82 -2.67 -12.28
CA GLU A 403 22.38 -2.73 -12.01
C GLU A 403 22.07 -3.67 -10.85
N ALA A 404 22.73 -4.82 -10.75
CA ALA A 404 22.57 -5.77 -9.65
C ALA A 404 23.01 -5.13 -8.31
N ILE A 405 24.17 -4.46 -8.27
CA ILE A 405 24.64 -3.69 -7.12
C ILE A 405 23.62 -2.63 -6.73
N ASN A 406 23.15 -1.82 -7.68
CA ASN A 406 22.18 -0.75 -7.43
C ASN A 406 20.86 -1.25 -6.84
N ARG A 407 20.46 -2.48 -7.18
CA ARG A 407 19.18 -3.06 -6.74
C ARG A 407 19.29 -3.84 -5.44
N TYR A 408 20.36 -4.61 -5.28
CA TYR A 408 20.49 -5.65 -4.25
C TYR A 408 21.70 -5.46 -3.33
N GLY A 409 22.59 -4.53 -3.68
CA GLY A 409 23.75 -4.19 -2.87
C GLY A 409 23.38 -3.32 -1.68
N ARG A 410 23.97 -3.65 -0.53
CA ARG A 410 24.06 -2.79 0.64
C ARG A 410 25.52 -2.43 0.85
N LEU A 411 25.82 -1.13 0.87
CA LEU A 411 27.18 -0.64 1.05
C LEU A 411 27.77 -1.16 2.37
N ILE A 412 29.03 -1.55 2.34
CA ILE A 412 29.79 -1.92 3.53
C ILE A 412 30.52 -0.67 4.02
N GLU A 413 29.93 0.01 5.02
CA GLU A 413 30.35 1.33 5.52
C GLU A 413 31.74 1.32 6.18
N GLU A 414 32.20 0.18 6.70
CA GLU A 414 33.48 0.04 7.44
C GLU A 414 34.74 0.42 6.64
N ARG A 415 34.62 0.66 5.32
CA ARG A 415 35.72 1.09 4.45
C ARG A 415 35.66 2.54 4.00
N GLU A 416 34.67 3.33 4.43
CA GLU A 416 34.65 4.78 4.16
C GLU A 416 35.54 5.59 5.13
N ILE A 417 36.05 4.96 6.21
CA ILE A 417 36.81 5.63 7.28
C ILE A 417 38.33 5.33 7.20
N GLN A 418 38.85 4.73 6.13
CA GLN A 418 40.28 4.43 5.99
C GLN A 418 41.01 5.30 4.97
#